data_AF-A0A9N8HB96-F1
#
_entry.id   AF-A0A9N8HB96-F1
#
_cell.length_a   1.000
_cell.length_b   1.000
_cell.length_c   1.000
_cell.angle_alpha   90.00
_cell.angle_beta   90.00
_cell.angle_gamma   90.00
#
_symmetry.space_group_name_H-M   'P 1'
#
loop_
_entity.id
_entity.type
_entity.pdbx_description
1 polymer ?
#
loop_
_entity_poly.entity_id
_entity_poly.type
_entity_poly.pdbx_seq_one_letter_code
_entity_poly.pdbx_strand_id
1 'polypeptide(L)'
;MMNGQQANWRRGGAIPENTNMLNAAIKLWDRFMELKYKDIGAGDLAGDNSLVLLTGFCTQLGENPPLKANNQPYALSALTKYVRTLILDLKRTFENHEVIRNGPELFTNEDVTQMIKMLEGDLDQTLVIGSRELDVFKESFLFLDSTAKEPEPYLPMIFQTTI
;
A
#
# COMPACT_ATOMS: atom_id res chain seq x y z
N MET A 1 -24.99 -20.89 -21.09
CA MET A 1 -23.52 -21.01 -20.91
C MET A 1 -22.90 -19.85 -21.68
N MET A 2 -22.60 -18.73 -20.99
CA MET A 2 -22.00 -17.55 -21.64
C MET A 2 -20.48 -17.70 -21.59
N ASN A 3 -19.87 -17.80 -22.78
CA ASN A 3 -18.43 -17.86 -22.96
C ASN A 3 -17.81 -16.54 -22.52
N GLY A 4 -17.08 -16.57 -21.41
CA GLY A 4 -16.19 -15.49 -21.00
C GLY A 4 -15.08 -15.33 -22.03
N GLN A 5 -15.11 -14.23 -22.78
CA GLN A 5 -13.98 -13.79 -23.59
C GLN A 5 -12.85 -13.40 -22.65
N GLN A 6 -11.98 -14.36 -22.31
CA GLN A 6 -10.69 -14.08 -21.68
C GLN A 6 -9.83 -13.39 -22.73
N ALA A 7 -9.54 -12.12 -22.44
CA ALA A 7 -8.96 -11.21 -23.39
C ALA A 7 -7.42 -11.33 -23.34
N ASN A 8 -6.87 -12.00 -24.35
CA ASN A 8 -5.48 -12.43 -24.43
C ASN A 8 -4.61 -11.36 -25.13
N TRP A 9 -4.28 -10.25 -24.44
CA TRP A 9 -3.72 -9.03 -25.06
C TRP A 9 -2.20 -8.84 -24.98
N ARG A 10 -1.42 -9.84 -24.52
CA ARG A 10 0.01 -9.65 -24.20
C ARG A 10 1.00 -9.53 -25.36
N ARG A 11 0.59 -9.32 -26.62
CA ARG A 11 1.57 -9.21 -27.73
C ARG A 11 1.19 -8.15 -28.76
N GLY A 12 1.85 -6.99 -28.68
CA GLY A 12 1.92 -6.05 -29.81
C GLY A 12 2.16 -4.60 -29.39
N GLY A 13 3.40 -4.25 -29.07
CA GLY A 13 3.80 -2.85 -28.89
C GLY A 13 5.04 -2.73 -28.01
N ALA A 14 6.05 -1.98 -28.46
CA ALA A 14 7.36 -1.87 -27.84
C ALA A 14 7.30 -1.76 -26.31
N ILE A 15 8.06 -2.61 -25.62
CA ILE A 15 8.23 -2.61 -24.16
C ILE A 15 8.98 -1.33 -23.78
N PRO A 16 8.35 -0.31 -23.17
CA PRO A 16 9.05 0.88 -22.74
C PRO A 16 9.85 0.56 -21.47
N GLU A 17 10.88 1.37 -21.19
CA GLU A 17 11.80 1.31 -20.03
C GLU A 17 11.10 1.21 -18.64
N ASN A 18 9.77 1.32 -18.57
CA ASN A 18 8.98 1.33 -17.35
C ASN A 18 8.26 0.01 -17.00
N THR A 19 8.54 -1.08 -17.70
CA THR A 19 7.88 -2.38 -17.49
C THR A 19 8.07 -2.93 -16.08
N ASN A 20 9.21 -2.66 -15.46
CA ASN A 20 9.46 -3.02 -14.06
C ASN A 20 8.58 -2.22 -13.08
N MET A 21 8.33 -0.95 -13.37
CA MET A 21 7.48 -0.09 -12.56
C MET A 21 6.01 -0.50 -12.67
N LEU A 22 5.53 -0.79 -13.89
CA LEU A 22 4.19 -1.31 -14.11
C LEU A 22 3.99 -2.65 -13.42
N ASN A 23 4.93 -3.60 -13.56
CA ASN A 23 4.85 -4.90 -12.89
C ASN A 23 4.84 -4.77 -11.36
N ALA A 24 5.60 -3.83 -10.79
CA ALA A 24 5.57 -3.56 -9.36
C ALA A 24 4.23 -2.97 -8.92
N ALA A 25 3.68 -2.03 -9.69
CA ALA A 25 2.39 -1.41 -9.43
C ALA A 25 1.24 -2.44 -9.53
N ILE A 26 1.28 -3.33 -10.52
CA ILE A 26 0.30 -4.44 -10.66
C ILE A 26 0.39 -5.40 -9.48
N LYS A 27 1.60 -5.75 -9.02
CA LYS A 27 1.76 -6.59 -7.82
C LYS A 27 1.19 -5.93 -6.57
N LEU A 28 1.32 -4.61 -6.44
CA LEU A 28 0.70 -3.86 -5.36
C LEU A 28 -0.82 -3.88 -5.49
N TRP A 29 -1.36 -3.61 -6.69
CA TRP A 29 -2.78 -3.74 -6.97
C TRP A 29 -3.34 -5.09 -6.54
N ASP A 30 -2.77 -6.17 -7.07
CA ASP A 30 -3.24 -7.54 -6.81
C ASP A 30 -3.11 -7.96 -5.34
N ARG A 31 -2.29 -7.26 -4.55
CA ARG A 31 -2.14 -7.48 -3.11
C ARG A 31 -3.26 -6.83 -2.31
N PHE A 32 -3.68 -5.62 -2.67
CA PHE A 32 -4.65 -4.83 -1.90
C PHE A 32 -6.07 -4.91 -2.45
N MET A 33 -6.23 -5.21 -3.73
CA MET A 33 -7.53 -5.28 -4.40
C MET A 33 -7.98 -6.72 -4.58
N GLU A 34 -9.27 -6.95 -4.39
CA GLU A 34 -9.92 -8.22 -4.71
C GLU A 34 -9.96 -8.45 -6.22
N LEU A 35 -10.35 -7.42 -6.99
CA LEU A 35 -10.31 -7.43 -8.44
C LEU A 35 -8.85 -7.41 -8.92
N LYS A 36 -8.42 -8.48 -9.59
CA LYS A 36 -7.06 -8.55 -10.15
C LYS A 36 -6.92 -7.63 -11.33
N TYR A 37 -5.74 -7.02 -11.46
CA TYR A 37 -5.48 -5.99 -12.45
C TYR A 37 -5.74 -6.49 -13.89
N LYS A 38 -5.34 -7.73 -14.16
CA LYS A 38 -5.55 -8.38 -15.47
C LYS A 38 -7.02 -8.65 -15.81
N ASP A 39 -7.90 -8.65 -14.80
CA ASP A 39 -9.32 -8.98 -14.93
C ASP A 39 -10.19 -7.71 -15.00
N ILE A 40 -9.57 -6.52 -14.88
CA ILE A 40 -10.25 -5.24 -15.11
C ILE A 40 -10.75 -5.21 -16.55
N GLY A 41 -12.06 -5.05 -16.71
CA GLY A 41 -12.72 -4.85 -17.99
C GLY A 41 -13.19 -3.42 -18.20
N ALA A 42 -13.67 -3.13 -19.41
CA ALA A 42 -14.22 -1.82 -19.72
C ALA A 42 -15.47 -1.47 -18.89
N GLY A 43 -16.22 -2.46 -18.40
CA GLY A 43 -17.37 -2.24 -17.51
C GLY A 43 -16.96 -1.71 -16.13
N ASP A 44 -15.81 -2.13 -15.62
CA ASP A 44 -15.25 -1.65 -14.35
C ASP A 44 -14.72 -0.22 -14.47
N LEU A 45 -14.45 0.21 -15.70
CA LEU A 45 -13.93 1.54 -16.02
C LEU A 45 -14.99 2.49 -16.61
N ALA A 46 -16.22 2.03 -16.79
CA ALA A 46 -17.28 2.84 -17.38
C ALA A 46 -17.81 3.89 -16.39
N GLY A 47 -17.76 5.16 -16.78
CA GLY A 47 -18.24 6.27 -15.96
C GLY A 47 -17.53 6.35 -14.61
N ASP A 48 -18.30 6.61 -13.55
CA ASP A 48 -17.79 6.85 -12.20
C ASP A 48 -17.17 5.60 -11.54
N ASN A 49 -17.44 4.40 -12.08
CA ASN A 49 -16.86 3.15 -11.56
C ASN A 49 -15.32 3.18 -11.60
N SER A 50 -14.76 3.82 -12.63
CA SER A 50 -13.31 3.98 -12.76
C SER A 50 -12.73 4.74 -11.55
N LEU A 51 -13.36 5.84 -11.16
CA LEU A 51 -12.96 6.67 -10.03
C LEU A 51 -13.09 5.93 -8.71
N VAL A 52 -14.20 5.22 -8.50
CA VAL A 52 -14.40 4.40 -7.31
C VAL A 52 -13.31 3.33 -7.19
N LEU A 53 -12.98 2.65 -8.30
CA LEU A 53 -11.99 1.59 -8.32
C LEU A 53 -10.59 2.10 -7.93
N LEU A 54 -10.14 3.21 -8.52
CA LEU A 54 -8.83 3.79 -8.18
C LEU A 54 -8.82 4.44 -6.79
N THR A 55 -9.91 5.09 -6.39
CA THR A 55 -10.03 5.69 -5.06
C THR A 55 -9.92 4.62 -3.98
N GLY A 56 -10.63 3.50 -4.15
CA GLY A 56 -10.52 2.34 -3.26
C GLY A 56 -9.09 1.81 -3.15
N PHE A 57 -8.37 1.73 -4.27
CA PHE A 57 -6.95 1.35 -4.24
C PHE A 57 -6.08 2.35 -3.48
N CYS A 58 -6.26 3.66 -3.71
CA CYS A 58 -5.53 4.71 -2.99
C CYS A 58 -5.81 4.67 -1.49
N THR A 59 -7.06 4.50 -1.08
CA THR A 59 -7.44 4.35 0.34
C THR A 59 -6.75 3.15 0.97
N GLN A 60 -6.75 1.98 0.30
CA GLN A 60 -6.05 0.80 0.82
C GLN A 60 -4.54 1.03 0.99
N LEU A 61 -3.91 1.78 0.08
CA LEU A 61 -2.50 2.15 0.21
C LEU A 61 -2.24 3.13 1.37
N GLY A 62 -3.19 4.03 1.67
CA GLY A 62 -3.10 4.99 2.76
C GLY A 62 -3.32 4.35 4.14
N GLU A 63 -4.34 3.52 4.26
CA GLU A 63 -4.68 2.78 5.50
C GLU A 63 -3.67 1.67 5.81
N ASN A 64 -3.15 1.01 4.77
CA ASN A 64 -2.21 -0.10 4.90
C ASN A 64 -0.95 0.17 4.05
N PRO A 65 -0.07 1.10 4.47
CA PRO A 65 1.11 1.47 3.72
C PRO A 65 1.96 0.23 3.39
N PRO A 66 2.23 -0.05 2.10
CA PRO A 66 3.06 -1.19 1.76
C PRO A 66 4.46 -1.02 2.35
N LEU A 67 5.03 -2.13 2.80
CA LEU A 67 6.38 -2.18 3.33
C LEU A 67 7.34 -2.79 2.30
N LYS A 68 8.55 -2.22 2.25
CA LYS A 68 9.70 -2.77 1.53
C LYS A 68 10.24 -3.99 2.30
N ALA A 69 11.19 -4.71 1.67
CA ALA A 69 11.84 -5.87 2.28
C ALA A 69 12.57 -5.57 3.61
N ASN A 70 12.96 -4.32 3.85
CA ASN A 70 13.57 -3.86 5.10
C ASN A 70 12.55 -3.35 6.13
N ASN A 71 11.26 -3.72 6.00
CA ASN A 71 10.14 -3.27 6.83
C ASN A 71 9.93 -1.75 6.89
N GLN A 72 10.49 -1.00 5.93
CA GLN A 72 10.26 0.43 5.81
C GLN A 72 9.10 0.69 4.85
N PRO A 73 8.23 1.67 5.13
CA PRO A 73 7.17 2.03 4.20
C PRO A 73 7.73 2.51 2.86
N TYR A 74 6.96 2.30 1.79
CA TYR A 74 7.24 2.96 0.52
C TYR A 74 7.11 4.48 0.67
N ALA A 75 7.99 5.22 0.00
CA ALA A 75 7.88 6.67 -0.04
C ALA A 75 6.61 7.04 -0.81
N LEU A 76 5.90 8.07 -0.36
CA LEU A 76 4.73 8.62 -1.05
C LEU A 76 5.00 8.90 -2.53
N SER A 77 6.16 9.48 -2.85
CA SER A 77 6.58 9.75 -4.23
C SER A 77 6.70 8.49 -5.10
N ALA A 78 6.98 7.32 -4.51
CA ALA A 78 6.99 6.05 -5.21
C ALA A 78 5.56 5.52 -5.43
N LEU A 79 4.70 5.62 -4.42
CA LEU A 79 3.28 5.21 -4.52
C LEU A 79 2.54 6.05 -5.56
N THR A 80 2.73 7.37 -5.54
CA THR A 80 2.17 8.29 -6.54
C THR A 80 2.63 7.94 -7.97
N LYS A 81 3.89 7.53 -8.14
CA LYS A 81 4.40 7.06 -9.44
C LYS A 81 3.73 5.75 -9.89
N TYR A 82 3.50 4.81 -8.98
CA TYR A 82 2.81 3.56 -9.27
C TYR A 82 1.36 3.81 -9.67
N VAL A 83 0.61 4.62 -8.91
CA VAL A 83 -0.77 5.00 -9.25
C VAL A 83 -0.84 5.65 -10.63
N ARG A 84 0.03 6.63 -10.92
CA ARG A 84 0.09 7.26 -12.25
C ARG A 84 0.42 6.27 -13.36
N THR A 85 1.28 5.30 -13.10
CA THR A 85 1.66 4.29 -14.09
C THR A 85 0.48 3.37 -14.40
N LEU A 86 -0.30 2.94 -13.41
CA LEU A 86 -1.51 2.15 -13.61
C LEU A 86 -2.57 2.95 -14.39
N ILE A 87 -2.77 4.23 -14.05
CA ILE A 87 -3.70 5.12 -14.78
C ILE A 87 -3.33 5.21 -16.26
N LEU A 88 -2.06 5.46 -16.57
CA LEU A 88 -1.59 5.56 -17.95
C LEU A 88 -1.76 4.24 -18.71
N ASP A 89 -1.50 3.12 -18.05
CA ASP A 89 -1.65 1.79 -18.63
C ASP A 89 -3.13 1.45 -18.89
N LEU A 90 -4.04 1.75 -17.95
CA LEU A 90 -5.49 1.59 -18.14
C LEU A 90 -6.01 2.49 -19.26
N LYS A 91 -5.63 3.78 -19.29
CA LYS A 91 -6.00 4.70 -20.38
C LYS A 91 -5.58 4.14 -21.74
N ARG A 92 -4.32 3.68 -21.86
CA ARG A 92 -3.80 3.12 -23.11
C ARG A 92 -4.48 1.80 -23.48
N THR A 93 -4.75 0.94 -22.50
CA THR A 93 -5.37 -0.37 -22.73
C THR A 93 -6.80 -0.23 -23.26
N PHE A 94 -7.54 0.76 -22.79
CA PHE A 94 -8.96 0.94 -23.11
C PHE A 94 -9.28 2.11 -24.04
N GLU A 95 -8.26 2.81 -24.57
CA GLU A 95 -8.41 3.99 -25.44
C GLU A 95 -9.36 3.76 -26.63
N ASN A 96 -9.36 2.54 -27.19
CA ASN A 96 -10.16 2.17 -28.36
C ASN A 96 -11.48 1.46 -28.01
N HIS A 97 -11.79 1.26 -26.73
CA HIS A 97 -13.00 0.55 -26.33
C HIS A 97 -14.22 1.47 -26.45
N GLU A 98 -15.27 1.07 -27.18
CA GLU A 98 -16.41 1.94 -27.53
C GLU A 98 -17.10 2.57 -26.31
N VAL A 99 -17.27 1.79 -25.23
CA VAL A 99 -17.87 2.27 -23.97
C VAL A 99 -17.07 3.40 -23.33
N ILE A 100 -15.73 3.35 -23.42
CA ILE A 100 -14.84 4.35 -22.84
C ILE A 100 -14.71 5.55 -23.78
N ARG A 101 -14.57 5.30 -25.09
CA ARG A 101 -14.45 6.35 -26.11
C ARG A 101 -15.69 7.24 -26.19
N ASN A 102 -16.88 6.67 -26.02
CA ASN A 102 -18.14 7.41 -26.06
C ASN A 102 -18.59 7.89 -24.66
N GLY A 103 -17.84 7.54 -23.62
CA GLY A 103 -18.13 7.88 -22.23
C GLY A 103 -17.37 9.13 -21.75
N PRO A 104 -17.51 9.47 -20.45
CA PRO A 104 -16.70 10.49 -19.81
C PRO A 104 -15.20 10.17 -19.92
N GLU A 105 -14.36 11.21 -19.91
CA GLU A 105 -12.91 11.01 -19.96
C GLU A 105 -12.44 10.18 -18.75
N LEU A 106 -11.75 9.08 -19.03
CA LEU A 106 -11.18 8.22 -18.00
C LEU A 106 -10.08 8.98 -17.23
N PHE A 107 -10.21 9.09 -15.91
CA PHE A 107 -9.22 9.67 -15.00
C PHE A 107 -8.72 11.06 -15.43
N THR A 108 -9.53 12.11 -15.26
CA THR A 108 -9.10 13.46 -15.60
C THR A 108 -7.91 13.89 -14.74
N ASN A 109 -7.11 14.86 -15.21
CA ASN A 109 -5.97 15.35 -14.42
C ASN A 109 -6.38 15.88 -13.04
N GLU A 110 -7.61 16.40 -12.93
CA GLU A 110 -8.16 16.85 -11.66
C GLU A 110 -8.43 15.67 -10.72
N ASP A 111 -9.09 14.62 -11.20
CA ASP A 111 -9.33 13.39 -10.43
C ASP A 111 -8.02 12.78 -9.92
N VAL A 112 -7.03 12.68 -10.81
CA VAL A 112 -5.70 12.16 -10.44
C VAL A 112 -5.05 13.03 -9.37
N THR A 113 -5.19 14.35 -9.46
CA THR A 113 -4.64 15.27 -8.46
C THR A 113 -5.34 15.11 -7.12
N GLN A 114 -6.66 14.98 -7.11
CA GLN A 114 -7.44 14.76 -5.89
C GLN A 114 -7.11 13.42 -5.22
N MET A 115 -7.04 12.33 -6.00
CA MET A 115 -6.66 11.00 -5.49
C MET A 115 -5.25 10.99 -4.89
N ILE A 116 -4.29 11.67 -5.54
CA ILE A 116 -2.94 11.79 -4.99
C ILE A 116 -2.97 12.53 -3.66
N LYS A 117 -3.66 13.68 -3.56
CA LYS A 117 -3.79 14.44 -2.30
C LYS A 117 -4.40 13.61 -1.17
N MET A 118 -5.41 12.79 -1.48
CA MET A 118 -6.03 11.88 -0.52
C MET A 118 -5.00 10.86 0.01
N LEU A 119 -4.25 10.24 -0.90
CA LEU A 119 -3.17 9.33 -0.54
C LEU A 119 -2.11 9.97 0.35
N GLU A 120 -1.75 11.25 0.13
CA GLU A 120 -0.79 11.96 1.00
C GLU A 120 -1.36 12.14 2.42
N GLY A 121 -2.63 12.56 2.53
CA GLY A 121 -3.29 12.80 3.81
C GLY A 121 -3.48 11.53 4.64
N ASP A 122 -3.91 10.44 4.01
CA ASP A 122 -4.15 9.16 4.69
C ASP A 122 -2.83 8.53 5.14
N LEU A 123 -1.78 8.61 4.31
CA LEU A 123 -0.46 8.07 4.66
C LEU A 123 0.17 8.82 5.84
N ASP A 124 0.05 10.15 5.89
CA ASP A 124 0.54 10.97 7.01
C ASP A 124 -0.17 10.60 8.32
N GLN A 125 -1.49 10.38 8.29
CA GLN A 125 -2.23 9.95 9.47
C GLN A 125 -1.82 8.56 9.95
N THR A 126 -1.73 7.59 9.04
CA THR A 126 -1.39 6.20 9.37
C THR A 126 0.05 6.08 9.90
N LEU A 127 1.01 6.79 9.30
CA LEU A 127 2.40 6.80 9.78
C LEU A 127 2.53 7.46 11.16
N VAL A 128 1.75 8.51 11.44
CA VAL A 128 1.72 9.15 12.77
C VAL A 128 1.13 8.22 13.82
N ILE A 129 0.06 7.49 13.50
CA ILE A 129 -0.55 6.50 14.41
C ILE A 129 0.44 5.35 14.67
N GLY A 130 1.04 4.76 13.63
CA GLY A 130 2.00 3.67 13.79
C GLY A 130 3.26 4.07 14.58
N SER A 131 3.70 5.33 14.45
CA SER A 131 4.79 5.89 15.26
C SER A 131 4.39 6.00 16.73
N ARG A 132 3.17 6.46 17.02
CA ARG A 132 2.64 6.57 18.39
C ARG A 132 2.42 5.20 19.04
N GLU A 133 1.92 4.21 18.30
CA GLU A 133 1.73 2.85 18.82
C GLU A 133 3.08 2.19 19.15
N LEU A 134 4.10 2.35 18.31
CA LEU A 134 5.46 1.87 18.59
C LEU A 134 6.06 2.52 19.85
N ASP A 135 5.80 3.81 20.09
CA ASP A 135 6.26 4.51 21.29
C ASP A 135 5.49 4.07 22.55
N VAL A 136 4.17 3.83 22.46
CA VAL A 136 3.35 3.26 23.55
C VAL A 136 3.79 1.83 23.89
N PHE A 137 4.15 1.02 22.90
CA PHE A 137 4.69 -0.32 23.14
C PHE A 137 6.03 -0.26 23.87
N LYS A 138 6.92 0.68 23.55
CA LYS A 138 8.20 0.86 24.28
C LYS A 138 7.99 1.32 25.73
N GLU A 139 7.06 2.23 25.98
CA GLU A 139 6.75 2.69 27.34
C GLU A 139 6.09 1.59 28.19
N SER A 140 5.34 0.68 27.57
CA SER A 140 4.69 -0.45 28.25
C SER A 140 5.69 -1.53 28.70
N PHE A 141 6.84 -1.66 28.03
CA PHE A 141 7.91 -2.60 28.43
C PHE A 141 8.84 -2.03 29.50
N LEU A 142 8.96 -0.71 29.64
CA LEU A 142 9.74 -0.08 30.72
C LEU A 142 9.06 -0.18 32.09
N PHE A 143 7.75 -0.40 32.14
CA PHE A 143 7.02 -0.61 33.41
C PHE A 143 7.17 -2.00 34.00
N LEU A 144 7.63 -3.00 33.24
CA LEU A 144 7.77 -4.38 33.72
C LEU A 144 9.10 -4.66 34.43
N ASP A 145 10.12 -3.82 34.26
CA ASP A 145 11.44 -4.01 34.89
C ASP A 145 11.60 -3.35 36.28
N SER A 146 10.62 -2.57 36.75
CA SER A 146 10.75 -1.84 38.03
C SER A 146 10.18 -2.57 39.27
N THR A 147 9.78 -3.85 39.15
CA THR A 147 9.28 -4.63 40.31
C THR A 147 10.13 -5.84 40.69
N ALA A 148 11.26 -6.09 40.02
CA ALA A 148 12.24 -7.06 40.50
C ALA A 148 13.08 -6.45 41.64
N LYS A 149 12.50 -6.37 42.84
CA LYS A 149 13.29 -6.27 44.08
C LYS A 149 14.15 -7.54 44.18
N GLU A 150 15.44 -7.41 43.92
CA GLU A 150 16.43 -8.40 44.33
C GLU A 150 16.32 -8.63 45.85
N PRO A 151 16.14 -9.87 46.35
CA PRO A 151 16.37 -10.14 47.75
C PRO A 151 17.88 -10.12 48.01
N GLU A 152 18.30 -9.35 49.02
CA GLU A 152 19.71 -9.17 49.40
C GLU A 152 20.46 -10.50 49.56
N PRO A 153 21.75 -10.56 49.16
CA PRO A 153 22.59 -11.71 49.44
C PRO A 153 22.95 -11.76 50.92
N TYR A 154 22.57 -12.86 51.59
CA TYR A 154 23.01 -13.18 52.95
C TYR A 154 24.55 -13.25 53.02
N LEU A 155 25.15 -12.35 53.81
CA LEU A 155 26.57 -12.42 54.18
C LEU A 155 26.83 -13.64 55.07
N PRO A 156 27.86 -14.47 54.81
CA PRO A 156 28.29 -15.47 55.76
C PRO A 156 29.02 -14.83 56.95
N MET A 157 28.52 -15.09 58.16
CA MET A 157 29.20 -14.74 59.42
C MET A 157 30.55 -15.44 59.52
N ILE A 158 31.62 -14.67 59.57
CA ILE A 158 32.97 -15.14 59.85
C ILE A 158 33.08 -15.34 61.37
N PHE A 159 33.18 -16.58 61.84
CA PHE A 159 33.60 -16.86 63.21
C PHE A 159 35.14 -16.76 63.27
N GLN A 160 35.65 -15.66 63.82
CA GLN A 160 36.98 -15.66 64.41
C GLN A 160 36.88 -16.28 65.80
N THR A 161 37.64 -17.34 66.04
CA THR A 161 37.94 -17.79 67.40
C THR A 161 39.44 -17.89 67.53
N THR A 162 40.00 -16.91 68.22
CA THR A 162 41.35 -16.93 68.79
C THR A 162 41.36 -17.93 69.96
N ILE A 163 42.29 -18.88 69.93
CA ILE A 163 43.39 -19.14 70.89
C ILE A 163 44.15 -20.37 70.40
#